data_AF-A0A8J9X7G3-F1
#
_entry.id   AF-A0A8J9X7G3-F1
#
_cell.length_a   1.000
_cell.length_b   1.000
_cell.length_c   1.000
_cell.angle_alpha   90.00
_cell.angle_beta   90.00
_cell.angle_gamma   90.00
#
_symmetry.space_group_name_H-M   'P 1'
#
loop_
_entity.id
_entity.type
_entity.pdbx_description
1 polymer ?
#
loop_
_entity_poly.entity_id
_entity_poly.type
_entity_poly.pdbx_seq_one_letter_code
_entity_poly.pdbx_strand_id
1 'polypeptide(L)'
;YEGYAKNIVNLVKWENQYNFALMQQLSASATASAAMTGSVFPNVTQKYFEITGGYVDGLGGIMATAYAPIIAAEEVTQWETYSQENQGWIGDSTVLRQVHPGHRQPMEGTIQDHEFDRRLDSGSIKPYIWRWEDGEQVQETTFSGNVLAPFWQSSPADAAS
;
A
#
# COMPACT_ATOMS: atom_id res chain seq x y z
N TYR A 1 3.76 -40.24 2.49
CA TYR A 1 2.90 -39.30 1.72
C TYR A 1 2.01 -38.46 2.63
N GLU A 2 1.22 -39.05 3.55
CA GLU A 2 0.34 -38.29 4.46
C GLU A 2 1.08 -37.28 5.37
N GLY A 3 2.25 -37.63 5.91
CA GLY A 3 3.06 -36.71 6.72
C GLY A 3 3.56 -35.49 5.93
N TYR A 4 3.88 -35.67 4.64
CA TYR A 4 4.29 -34.57 3.76
C TYR A 4 3.11 -33.63 3.46
N ALA A 5 1.94 -34.19 3.14
CA ALA A 5 0.73 -33.40 2.91
C ALA A 5 0.34 -32.59 4.16
N LYS A 6 0.43 -33.19 5.35
CA LYS A 6 0.16 -32.50 6.62
C LYS A 6 1.16 -31.36 6.90
N ASN A 7 2.44 -31.57 6.59
CA ASN A 7 3.46 -30.54 6.75
C ASN A 7 3.22 -29.34 5.81
N ILE A 8 2.85 -29.59 4.55
CA ILE A 8 2.51 -28.53 3.59
C ILE A 8 1.32 -27.71 4.10
N VAL A 9 0.24 -28.37 4.54
CA VAL A 9 -0.93 -27.67 5.09
C VAL A 9 -0.59 -26.83 6.31
N ASN A 10 0.29 -27.33 7.19
CA ASN A 10 0.73 -26.58 8.36
C ASN A 10 1.60 -25.37 7.97
N LEU A 11 2.48 -25.52 7.00
CA LEU A 11 3.31 -24.43 6.48
C LEU A 11 2.43 -23.30 5.93
N VAL A 12 1.47 -23.63 5.05
CA VAL A 12 0.53 -22.66 4.47
C VAL A 12 -0.29 -21.95 5.55
N LYS A 13 -0.73 -22.66 6.59
CA LYS A 13 -1.44 -22.03 7.72
C LYS A 13 -0.56 -21.03 8.46
N TRP A 14 0.70 -21.38 8.67
CA TRP A 14 1.64 -20.53 9.37
C TRP A 14 1.99 -19.27 8.56
N GLU A 15 2.26 -19.42 7.26
CA GLU A 15 2.49 -18.30 6.34
C GLU A 15 1.30 -17.35 6.30
N ASN A 16 0.06 -17.87 6.21
CA ASN A 16 -1.13 -17.02 6.24
C ASN A 16 -1.24 -16.22 7.55
N GLN A 17 -1.06 -16.89 8.70
CA GLN A 17 -1.12 -16.21 10.00
C GLN A 17 -0.03 -15.14 10.13
N TYR A 18 1.17 -15.43 9.64
CA TYR A 18 2.29 -14.51 9.63
C TYR A 18 2.00 -13.28 8.76
N ASN A 19 1.48 -13.48 7.54
CA ASN A 19 1.10 -12.40 6.63
C ASN A 19 0.01 -11.50 7.22
N PHE A 20 -1.00 -12.08 7.89
CA PHE A 20 -2.00 -11.29 8.61
C PHE A 20 -1.40 -10.48 9.77
N ALA A 21 -0.37 -10.97 10.45
CA ALA A 21 0.31 -10.22 11.49
C ALA A 21 1.13 -9.05 10.91
N LEU A 22 1.82 -9.26 9.79
CA LEU A 22 2.53 -8.20 9.07
C LEU A 22 1.58 -7.09 8.59
N MET A 23 0.43 -7.47 8.03
CA MET A 23 -0.59 -6.50 7.59
C MET A 23 -1.21 -5.74 8.77
N GLN A 24 -1.42 -6.39 9.92
CA GLN A 24 -1.85 -5.71 11.15
C GLN A 24 -0.82 -4.69 11.62
N GLN A 25 0.47 -5.01 11.55
CA GLN A 25 1.54 -4.07 11.89
C GLN A 25 1.54 -2.85 10.94
N LEU A 26 1.35 -3.07 9.63
CA LEU A 26 1.24 -1.98 8.66
C LEU A 26 -0.03 -1.12 8.90
N SER A 27 -1.14 -1.74 9.28
CA SER A 27 -2.33 -0.98 9.68
C SER A 27 -2.08 -0.16 10.95
N ALA A 28 -1.35 -0.71 11.92
CA ALA A 28 -1.00 0.02 13.14
C ALA A 28 -0.05 1.19 12.86
N SER A 29 0.84 1.09 11.86
CA SER A 29 1.70 2.21 11.46
C SER A 29 0.90 3.37 10.85
N ALA A 30 -0.22 3.10 10.17
CA ALA A 30 -1.13 4.13 9.70
C ALA A 30 -1.73 4.93 10.86
N THR A 31 -2.26 4.24 11.86
CA THR A 31 -2.83 4.86 13.07
C THR A 31 -1.77 5.62 13.87
N ALA A 32 -0.57 5.05 14.01
CA ALA A 32 0.55 5.71 14.67
C ALA A 32 0.97 6.98 13.92
N SER A 33 1.05 6.92 12.59
CA SER A 33 1.38 8.08 11.76
C SER A 33 0.36 9.20 11.96
N ALA A 34 -0.94 8.88 11.93
CA ALA A 34 -2.00 9.85 12.17
C ALA A 34 -1.87 10.52 13.56
N ALA A 35 -1.59 9.73 14.60
CA ALA A 35 -1.39 10.24 15.95
C ALA A 35 -0.15 11.15 16.06
N MET A 36 0.96 10.80 15.41
CA MET A 36 2.20 11.57 15.44
C MET A 36 2.11 12.89 14.67
N THR A 37 1.36 12.93 13.57
CA THR A 37 1.21 14.12 12.72
C THR A 37 0.01 14.99 13.11
N GLY A 38 -0.83 14.53 14.04
CA GLY A 38 -2.11 15.17 14.36
C GLY A 38 -3.12 15.10 13.22
N SER A 39 -2.96 14.13 12.31
CA SER A 39 -3.86 13.94 11.18
C SER A 39 -5.15 13.22 11.60
N VAL A 40 -6.21 13.45 10.85
CA VAL A 40 -7.53 12.83 11.05
C VAL A 40 -7.88 12.02 9.81
N PHE A 41 -8.34 10.79 9.99
CA PHE A 41 -8.81 9.95 8.90
C PHE A 41 -10.00 10.62 8.18
N PRO A 42 -10.12 10.49 6.84
CA PRO A 42 -9.27 9.67 5.94
C PRO A 42 -7.91 10.29 5.58
N ASN A 43 -7.69 11.58 5.90
CA ASN A 43 -6.56 12.42 5.47
C ASN A 43 -5.24 12.09 6.18
N VAL A 44 -4.67 10.93 5.90
CA VAL A 44 -3.42 10.45 6.48
C VAL A 44 -2.44 10.06 5.37
N THR A 45 -1.21 10.59 5.46
CA THR A 45 -0.08 10.23 4.60
C THR A 45 1.06 9.76 5.48
N GLN A 46 1.47 8.51 5.29
CA GLN A 46 2.59 7.92 6.01
C GLN A 46 3.90 8.28 5.31
N LYS A 47 4.80 8.96 6.03
CA LYS A 47 6.10 9.40 5.49
C LYS A 47 6.98 8.24 5.03
N TYR A 48 6.95 7.12 5.75
CA TYR A 48 7.83 5.97 5.50
C TYR A 48 7.07 4.75 4.97
N PHE A 49 5.91 4.97 4.32
CA PHE A 49 5.08 3.89 3.79
C PHE A 49 5.86 2.92 2.91
N GLU A 50 6.68 3.46 1.99
CA GLU A 50 7.52 2.70 1.07
C GLU A 50 8.52 1.78 1.80
N ILE A 51 9.07 2.23 2.94
CA ILE A 51 9.99 1.40 3.72
C ILE A 51 9.21 0.32 4.47
N THR A 52 8.15 0.70 5.19
CA THR A 52 7.36 -0.28 5.96
C THR A 52 6.67 -1.31 5.07
N GLY A 53 6.22 -0.91 3.88
CA GLY A 53 5.63 -1.79 2.89
C GLY A 53 6.64 -2.75 2.28
N GLY A 54 7.87 -2.29 1.98
CA GLY A 54 8.97 -3.17 1.54
C GLY A 54 9.33 -4.25 2.58
N TYR A 55 9.25 -3.95 3.89
CA TYR A 55 9.43 -4.97 4.94
C TYR A 55 8.30 -6.00 4.97
N VAL A 56 7.05 -5.57 4.75
CA VAL A 56 5.89 -6.48 4.70
C VAL A 56 5.95 -7.39 3.48
N ASP A 57 6.35 -6.85 2.33
CA ASP A 57 6.64 -7.61 1.12
C ASP A 57 7.75 -8.64 1.39
N GLY A 58 8.94 -8.15 1.76
CA GLY A 58 10.11 -9.00 1.93
C GLY A 58 9.94 -10.11 2.96
N LEU A 59 9.19 -9.88 4.05
CA LEU A 59 8.94 -10.90 5.07
C LEU A 59 7.79 -11.86 4.72
N GLY A 60 6.77 -11.39 4.00
CA GLY A 60 5.53 -12.13 3.78
C GLY A 60 5.36 -12.73 2.38
N GLY A 61 6.26 -12.41 1.44
CA GLY A 61 6.05 -12.66 0.01
C GLY A 61 4.82 -11.92 -0.53
N ILE A 62 4.57 -10.72 0.00
CA ILE A 62 3.41 -9.89 -0.37
C ILE A 62 3.81 -8.95 -1.50
N MET A 63 3.37 -9.25 -2.72
CA MET A 63 3.72 -8.54 -3.96
C MET A 63 3.72 -7.01 -3.89
N ALA A 64 2.75 -6.47 -3.14
CA ALA A 64 2.64 -5.05 -2.90
C ALA A 64 1.70 -4.79 -1.75
N THR A 65 1.91 -3.66 -1.08
CA THR A 65 1.01 -3.16 -0.06
C THR A 65 0.43 -1.83 -0.49
N ALA A 66 -0.82 -1.59 -0.12
CA ALA A 66 -1.54 -0.38 -0.45
C ALA A 66 -2.34 0.10 0.75
N TYR A 67 -2.38 1.41 0.92
CA TYR A 67 -3.27 2.09 1.84
C TYR A 67 -4.41 2.72 1.05
N ALA A 68 -5.64 2.29 1.37
CA ALA A 68 -6.87 2.81 0.80
C ALA A 68 -7.79 3.26 1.95
N PRO A 69 -7.89 4.57 2.23
CA PRO A 69 -8.78 5.06 3.28
C PRO A 69 -10.24 4.90 2.87
N ILE A 70 -11.11 4.69 3.86
CA ILE A 70 -12.55 4.70 3.67
C ILE A 70 -13.02 6.16 3.72
N ILE A 71 -13.71 6.60 2.67
CA ILE A 71 -14.16 7.99 2.50
C ILE A 71 -15.68 8.00 2.36
N ALA A 72 -16.35 8.83 3.14
CA ALA A 72 -17.77 9.06 2.98
C ALA A 72 -18.05 9.94 1.75
N ALA A 73 -19.22 9.78 1.12
CA ALA A 73 -19.59 10.54 -0.09
C ALA A 73 -19.47 12.06 0.10
N GLU A 74 -19.79 12.57 1.28
CA GLU A 74 -19.68 13.97 1.67
C GLU A 74 -18.24 14.47 1.83
N GLU A 75 -17.26 13.57 2.00
CA GLU A 75 -15.85 13.88 2.22
C GLU A 75 -15.03 13.83 0.92
N VAL A 76 -15.62 13.43 -0.21
CA VAL A 76 -14.91 13.22 -1.49
C VAL A 76 -14.15 14.45 -1.94
N THR A 77 -14.80 15.63 -1.99
CA THR A 77 -14.15 16.88 -2.42
C THR A 77 -12.99 17.26 -1.52
N GLN A 78 -13.13 17.02 -0.22
CA GLN A 78 -12.07 17.27 0.76
C GLN A 78 -10.90 16.31 0.53
N TRP A 79 -11.19 15.03 0.31
CA TRP A 79 -10.18 14.03 0.00
C TRP A 79 -9.43 14.33 -1.29
N GLU A 80 -10.13 14.68 -2.37
CA GLU A 80 -9.50 15.01 -3.66
C GLU A 80 -8.53 16.18 -3.50
N THR A 81 -8.93 17.23 -2.77
CA THR A 81 -8.06 18.36 -2.43
C THR A 81 -6.83 17.91 -1.63
N TYR A 82 -7.05 17.17 -0.54
CA TYR A 82 -5.98 16.62 0.29
C TYR A 82 -5.00 15.78 -0.53
N SER A 83 -5.54 14.89 -1.37
CA SER A 83 -4.77 13.97 -2.18
C SER A 83 -3.90 14.68 -3.20
N GLN A 84 -4.26 15.88 -3.65
CA GLN A 84 -3.43 16.69 -4.55
C GLN A 84 -2.32 17.42 -3.79
N GLU A 85 -2.63 17.94 -2.60
CA GLU A 85 -1.67 18.67 -1.76
C GLU A 85 -0.61 17.75 -1.13
N ASN A 86 -0.88 16.46 -0.98
CA ASN A 86 -0.07 15.53 -0.19
C ASN A 86 0.64 14.45 -1.03
N GLN A 87 0.84 14.65 -2.34
CA GLN A 87 1.48 13.66 -3.24
C GLN A 87 3.01 13.58 -3.12
N GLY A 88 3.62 14.37 -2.22
CA GLY A 88 5.07 14.43 -2.05
C GLY A 88 5.73 13.07 -1.79
N TRP A 89 4.97 12.12 -1.23
CA TRP A 89 5.44 10.75 -0.96
C TRP A 89 5.91 10.01 -2.23
N ILE A 90 5.39 10.35 -3.42
CA ILE A 90 5.88 9.79 -4.69
C ILE A 90 7.32 10.22 -4.97
N GLY A 91 7.57 11.52 -4.84
CA GLY A 91 8.89 12.11 -5.03
C GLY A 91 9.88 11.56 -4.00
N ASP A 92 9.45 11.51 -2.73
CA ASP A 92 10.24 10.94 -1.64
C ASP A 92 10.61 9.47 -1.91
N SER A 93 9.68 8.67 -2.44
CA SER A 93 9.95 7.27 -2.81
C SER A 93 10.94 7.15 -3.97
N THR A 94 10.87 8.06 -4.94
CA THR A 94 11.84 8.15 -6.04
C THR A 94 13.24 8.48 -5.52
N VAL A 95 13.36 9.41 -4.56
CA VAL A 95 14.62 9.76 -3.91
C VAL A 95 15.14 8.57 -3.09
N LEU A 96 14.28 7.91 -2.31
CA LEU A 96 14.62 6.72 -1.52
C LEU A 96 15.22 5.61 -2.39
N ARG A 97 14.70 5.41 -3.60
CA ARG A 97 15.26 4.46 -4.57
C ARG A 97 16.70 4.78 -4.96
N GLN A 98 17.08 6.05 -5.02
CA GLN A 98 18.43 6.47 -5.36
C GLN A 98 19.39 6.38 -4.16
N VAL A 99 18.95 6.84 -2.98
CA VAL A 99 19.83 6.96 -1.80
C VAL A 99 19.88 5.71 -0.94
N HIS A 100 18.87 4.83 -1.03
CA HIS A 100 18.76 3.60 -0.26
C HIS A 100 18.14 2.46 -1.09
N PRO A 101 18.82 1.96 -2.13
CA PRO A 101 18.22 1.04 -3.11
C PRO A 101 17.62 -0.24 -2.50
N GLY A 102 18.17 -0.74 -1.40
CA GLY A 102 17.64 -1.93 -0.70
C GLY A 102 16.35 -1.70 0.10
N HIS A 103 15.76 -0.50 0.11
CA HIS A 103 14.54 -0.25 0.91
C HIS A 103 13.29 -0.96 0.37
N ARG A 104 13.24 -1.25 -0.94
CA ARG A 104 12.15 -2.01 -1.58
C ARG A 104 12.28 -3.51 -1.36
N GLN A 105 13.50 -3.98 -1.15
CA GLN A 105 13.83 -5.39 -0.96
C GLN A 105 14.71 -5.52 0.28
N PRO A 106 14.22 -5.14 1.48
CA PRO A 106 15.05 -5.12 2.68
C PRO A 106 15.50 -6.51 3.11
N MET A 107 14.84 -7.56 2.60
CA MET A 107 15.17 -8.96 2.84
C MET A 107 16.03 -9.57 1.72
N GLU A 108 16.44 -8.80 0.71
CA GLU A 108 17.22 -9.29 -0.43
C GLU A 108 18.45 -10.07 0.03
N GLY A 109 18.57 -11.33 -0.41
CA GLY A 109 19.70 -12.20 -0.08
C GLY A 109 19.67 -12.80 1.33
N THR A 110 18.58 -12.60 2.08
CA THR A 110 18.33 -13.32 3.34
C THR A 110 17.60 -14.64 3.09
N ILE A 111 17.58 -15.52 4.07
CA ILE A 111 16.78 -16.77 4.00
C ILE A 111 15.27 -16.51 4.03
N GLN A 112 14.86 -15.27 4.32
CA GLN A 112 13.47 -14.84 4.41
C GLN A 112 13.03 -14.12 3.14
N ASP A 113 13.88 -14.05 2.12
CA ASP A 113 13.59 -13.40 0.85
C ASP A 113 12.60 -14.23 0.05
N HIS A 114 11.35 -13.77 -0.01
CA HIS A 114 10.30 -14.54 -0.66
C HIS A 114 10.21 -14.29 -2.17
N GLU A 115 10.58 -13.12 -2.72
CA GLU A 115 10.27 -12.75 -4.12
C GLU A 115 11.19 -11.68 -4.75
N PHE A 116 11.46 -11.79 -6.05
CA PHE A 116 12.20 -10.80 -6.86
C PHE A 116 11.32 -10.22 -7.99
N ASP A 117 11.42 -8.91 -8.21
CA ASP A 117 10.94 -8.17 -9.42
C ASP A 117 9.43 -7.90 -9.56
N ARG A 118 8.81 -7.21 -8.58
CA ARG A 118 7.37 -6.85 -8.61
C ARG A 118 7.14 -5.35 -8.64
N ARG A 119 6.16 -4.93 -9.44
CA ARG A 119 5.79 -3.53 -9.69
C ARG A 119 4.27 -3.42 -9.71
N LEU A 120 3.71 -2.56 -8.86
CA LEU A 120 2.39 -2.00 -9.12
C LEU A 120 2.59 -0.80 -10.03
N ASP A 121 2.00 -0.83 -11.22
CA ASP A 121 1.99 0.35 -12.10
C ASP A 121 1.19 1.46 -11.40
N SER A 122 1.86 2.49 -10.90
CA SER A 122 1.19 3.70 -10.46
C SER A 122 1.39 4.77 -11.52
N GLY A 123 0.33 5.02 -12.29
CA GLY A 123 0.30 6.20 -13.16
C GLY A 123 0.34 7.49 -12.35
N SER A 124 0.32 8.64 -13.04
CA SER A 124 0.13 9.92 -12.38
C SER A 124 -1.18 9.94 -11.58
N ILE A 125 -1.12 10.42 -10.32
CA ILE A 125 -2.32 10.54 -9.48
C ILE A 125 -3.27 11.55 -10.16
N LYS A 126 -4.49 11.08 -10.45
CA LYS A 126 -5.54 11.93 -11.04
C LYS A 126 -6.08 12.92 -9.99
N PRO A 127 -6.56 14.09 -10.41
CA PRO A 127 -7.19 15.07 -9.52
C PRO A 127 -8.58 14.68 -9.01
N TYR A 128 -9.03 13.47 -9.35
CA TYR A 128 -10.32 12.94 -8.95
C TYR A 128 -10.22 11.44 -8.66
N ILE A 129 -11.18 10.92 -7.88
CA ILE A 129 -11.34 9.47 -7.74
C ILE A 129 -11.82 8.90 -9.07
N TRP A 130 -11.20 7.82 -9.51
CA TRP A 130 -11.48 7.16 -10.77
C TRP A 130 -11.59 5.64 -10.59
N ARG A 131 -12.22 4.98 -11.56
CA ARG A 131 -12.29 3.53 -11.66
C ARG A 131 -11.92 3.08 -13.07
N TRP A 132 -11.57 1.81 -13.22
CA TRP A 132 -11.45 1.19 -14.54
C TRP A 132 -12.82 0.83 -15.09
N GLU A 133 -13.12 1.27 -16.30
CA GLU A 133 -14.31 0.89 -17.08
C GLU A 133 -13.86 0.64 -18.52
N ASP A 134 -14.07 -0.58 -19.01
CA ASP A 134 -13.68 -1.03 -20.37
C ASP A 134 -12.21 -0.73 -20.78
N GLY A 135 -11.29 -0.79 -19.81
CA GLY A 135 -9.86 -0.52 -20.05
C GLY A 135 -9.50 0.95 -20.10
N GLU A 136 -10.43 1.85 -19.77
CA GLU A 136 -10.19 3.27 -19.61
C GLU A 136 -10.39 3.70 -18.15
N GLN A 137 -9.67 4.74 -17.73
CA GLN A 137 -9.86 5.36 -16.43
C GLN A 137 -10.99 6.40 -16.53
N VAL A 138 -12.11 6.15 -15.86
CA VAL A 138 -13.25 7.05 -15.82
C VAL A 138 -13.41 7.66 -14.44
N GLN A 139 -13.79 8.93 -14.37
CA GLN A 139 -14.08 9.60 -13.10
C GLN A 139 -15.25 8.91 -12.41
N GLU A 140 -15.11 8.62 -11.11
CA GLU A 140 -16.22 8.11 -10.32
C GLU A 140 -17.20 9.26 -10.06
N THR A 141 -18.46 9.07 -10.45
CA THR A 141 -19.52 10.07 -10.31
C THR A 141 -20.68 9.57 -9.45
N THR A 142 -20.68 8.30 -9.05
CA THR A 142 -21.79 7.68 -8.32
C THR A 142 -21.48 7.60 -6.84
N PHE A 143 -21.95 8.59 -6.09
CA PHE A 143 -21.68 8.73 -4.65
C PHE A 143 -22.90 8.40 -3.76
N SER A 144 -23.92 7.70 -4.28
CA SER A 144 -25.20 7.53 -3.59
C SER A 144 -25.10 6.61 -2.36
N GLY A 145 -24.84 7.20 -1.18
CA GLY A 145 -24.88 6.51 0.13
C GLY A 145 -23.75 5.51 0.40
N ASN A 146 -22.75 5.44 -0.49
CA ASN A 146 -21.66 4.48 -0.43
C ASN A 146 -20.38 5.14 0.09
N VAL A 147 -19.56 4.34 0.79
CA VAL A 147 -18.17 4.69 1.07
C VAL A 147 -17.30 4.36 -0.15
N LEU A 148 -16.27 5.18 -0.38
CA LEU A 148 -15.23 4.92 -1.36
C LEU A 148 -13.94 4.49 -0.68
N ALA A 149 -13.13 3.70 -1.38
CA ALA A 149 -11.81 3.28 -0.91
C ALA A 149 -10.77 3.52 -2.02
N PRO A 150 -10.46 4.80 -2.35
CA PRO A 150 -9.47 5.08 -3.37
C PRO A 150 -8.10 4.63 -2.88
N PHE A 151 -7.32 4.12 -3.82
CA PHE A 151 -5.92 3.82 -3.58
C PHE A 151 -5.15 5.12 -3.31
N TRP A 152 -4.47 5.22 -2.17
CA TRP A 152 -3.71 6.43 -1.78
C TRP A 152 -2.20 6.23 -1.87
N GLN A 153 -1.63 5.36 -1.03
CA GLN A 153 -0.19 5.09 -1.00
C GLN A 153 0.07 3.61 -1.28
N SER A 154 1.21 3.31 -1.90
CA SER A 154 1.65 1.94 -2.12
C SER A 154 3.12 1.75 -1.91
N SER A 155 3.49 0.48 -1.74
CA SER A 155 4.86 0.01 -1.84
C SER A 155 4.89 -1.29 -2.64
N PRO A 156 5.74 -1.39 -3.68
CA PRO A 156 6.62 -0.33 -4.19
C PRO A 156 5.83 0.82 -4.84
N ALA A 157 6.26 2.05 -4.58
CA ALA A 157 5.72 3.25 -5.23
C ALA A 157 6.33 3.40 -6.64
N ASP A 158 5.64 2.95 -7.67
CA ASP A 158 6.13 3.05 -9.05
C ASP A 158 5.35 4.12 -9.80
N ALA A 159 5.60 5.39 -9.48
CA ALA A 159 5.01 6.49 -10.24
C ALA A 159 5.74 6.60 -11.58
N ALA A 160 5.06 6.37 -12.69
CA ALA A 160 5.59 6.71 -14.01
C ALA A 160 5.96 8.21 -14.01
N SER A 161 7.23 8.51 -14.29
CA SER A 161 7.72 9.87 -14.54
C SER A 161 7.47 10.27 -15.99
#